data_AF-A0ABD4WS38-F1
#
_entry.id   AF-A0ABD4WS38-F1
#
_cell.length_a   1.000
_cell.length_b   1.000
_cell.length_c   1.000
_cell.angle_alpha   90.00
_cell.angle_beta   90.00
_cell.angle_gamma   90.00
#
_symmetry.space_group_name_H-M   'P 1'
#
loop_
_entity.id
_entity.type
_entity.pdbx_description
1 polymer ?
#
loop_
_entity_poly.entity_id
_entity_poly.type
_entity_poly.pdbx_seq_one_letter_code
_entity_poly.pdbx_strand_id
1 'polypeptide(L)'
;MGELFESLCIRVPKVYDWVRRQVVLPQIFTHDTSLFNEHVLKGLGDDVEVEIILTDCHGTPVDPSDEDALDKVIELVPHGGRRPRTIILPDGESVVLHEVKLSISGFYKIKLIDLGNHQKHHEFTSCNIPWKTHQTFYLCAPEGTEPVVHLDSFEGTGGSIRLSHGRLQLLSFDIVLCLSIQIEKDVKIEVEGSFCYPRPEIIDPSNVGCLPVEYPPQCEAIFPGKHHHDECDERSYESSFETDFD
;
A
#
# COMPACT_ATOMS: atom_id res chain seq x y z
N MET A 1 0.71 -14.87 -39.76
CA MET A 1 -0.48 -14.23 -39.15
C MET A 1 0.02 -13.43 -37.97
N GLY A 2 0.16 -12.12 -38.14
CA GLY A 2 0.49 -11.22 -37.02
C GLY A 2 -0.80 -10.82 -36.32
N GLU A 3 -0.84 -10.95 -35.01
CA GLU A 3 -1.94 -10.44 -34.18
C GLU A 3 -2.07 -8.93 -34.40
N LEU A 4 -3.30 -8.44 -34.62
CA LEU A 4 -3.59 -7.00 -34.72
C LEU A 4 -3.62 -6.44 -33.30
N PHE A 5 -2.66 -5.56 -32.98
CA PHE A 5 -2.60 -4.85 -31.70
C PHE A 5 -3.27 -3.48 -31.84
N GLU A 6 -4.15 -3.13 -30.89
CA GLU A 6 -4.72 -1.79 -30.77
C GLU A 6 -3.86 -0.96 -29.80
N SER A 7 -3.51 0.26 -30.19
CA SER A 7 -2.74 1.19 -29.35
C SER A 7 -3.68 1.93 -28.40
N LEU A 8 -3.67 1.55 -27.12
CA LEU A 8 -4.47 2.15 -26.06
C LEU A 8 -3.66 3.19 -25.29
N CYS A 9 -4.20 4.40 -25.14
CA CYS A 9 -3.63 5.45 -24.30
C CYS A 9 -4.29 5.45 -22.92
N ILE A 10 -3.53 5.12 -21.87
CA ILE A 10 -4.03 5.02 -20.49
C ILE A 10 -3.34 6.08 -19.62
N ARG A 11 -4.15 6.82 -18.84
CA ARG A 11 -3.62 7.67 -17.75
C ARG A 11 -3.48 6.82 -16.50
N VAL A 12 -2.26 6.70 -15.97
CA VAL A 12 -1.96 5.93 -14.76
C VAL A 12 -0.94 6.66 -13.88
N PRO A 13 -0.98 6.47 -12.55
CA PRO A 13 0.12 6.87 -11.69
C PRO A 13 1.33 5.98 -11.97
N LYS A 14 2.46 6.58 -12.35
CA LYS A 14 3.74 5.88 -12.44
C LYS A 14 4.47 6.01 -11.11
N VAL A 15 4.88 4.86 -10.57
CA VAL A 15 5.77 4.77 -9.41
C VAL A 15 7.22 4.92 -9.87
N TYR A 16 7.94 5.91 -9.31
CA TYR A 16 9.35 6.22 -9.60
C TYR A 16 10.31 5.58 -8.63
N ASP A 17 9.88 5.43 -7.37
CA ASP A 17 10.59 4.73 -6.32
C ASP A 17 9.57 4.20 -5.32
N TRP A 18 9.92 3.12 -4.64
CA TRP A 18 9.08 2.49 -3.64
C TRP A 18 9.92 1.84 -2.55
N VAL A 19 9.66 2.24 -1.31
CA VAL A 19 10.28 1.62 -0.14
C VAL A 19 9.25 1.22 0.89
N ARG A 20 9.51 0.11 1.57
CA ARG A 20 8.81 -0.29 2.80
C ARG A 20 9.73 -0.06 3.99
N ARG A 21 9.20 0.55 5.05
CA ARG A 21 9.97 0.83 6.26
C ARG A 21 9.14 0.61 7.52
N GLN A 22 9.71 -0.16 8.43
CA GLN A 22 9.24 -0.24 9.80
C GLN A 22 9.66 1.02 10.57
N VAL A 23 8.70 1.66 11.23
CA VAL A 23 8.89 2.84 12.08
C VAL A 23 8.39 2.51 13.46
N VAL A 24 9.28 2.61 14.45
CA VAL A 24 8.92 2.49 15.86
C VAL A 24 8.75 3.90 16.41
N LEU A 25 7.57 4.22 16.93
CA LEU A 25 7.35 5.49 17.61
C LEU A 25 8.16 5.51 18.91
N PRO A 26 8.60 6.69 19.40
CA PRO A 26 9.21 6.78 20.72
C PRO A 26 8.32 6.13 21.76
N GLN A 27 8.91 5.33 22.64
CA GLN A 27 8.19 4.61 23.68
C GLN A 27 7.27 5.55 24.46
N ILE A 28 5.99 5.18 24.54
CA ILE A 28 4.98 6.01 25.16
C ILE A 28 4.90 5.61 26.63
N PHE A 29 5.03 6.60 27.51
CA PHE A 29 4.80 6.45 28.93
C PHE A 29 3.78 7.48 29.38
N THR A 30 2.74 7.05 30.08
CA THR A 30 1.73 7.97 30.61
C THR A 30 1.33 7.60 32.04
N HIS A 31 1.08 8.66 32.80
CA HIS A 31 0.49 8.63 34.13
C HIS A 31 -0.91 9.28 34.13
N ASP A 32 -1.40 9.62 32.94
CA ASP A 32 -2.62 10.38 32.77
C ASP A 32 -3.84 9.51 33.05
N THR A 33 -4.39 9.68 34.24
CA THR A 33 -5.61 9.00 34.67
C THR A 33 -6.83 9.45 33.88
N SER A 34 -6.80 10.59 33.18
CA SER A 34 -7.94 11.08 32.39
C SER A 34 -8.20 10.27 31.12
N LEU A 35 -7.25 9.42 30.73
CA LEU A 35 -7.43 8.47 29.62
C LEU A 35 -8.55 7.46 29.90
N PHE A 36 -8.81 7.16 31.17
CA PHE A 36 -9.83 6.22 31.61
C PHE A 36 -10.72 6.85 32.68
N ASN A 37 -11.92 6.31 32.86
CA ASN A 37 -12.79 6.77 33.94
C ASN A 37 -12.25 6.26 35.30
N GLU A 38 -12.26 7.04 36.37
CA GLU A 38 -11.64 6.64 37.65
C GLU A 38 -12.25 5.35 38.23
N HIS A 39 -13.54 5.14 37.99
CA HIS A 39 -14.25 3.91 38.38
C HIS A 39 -13.72 2.66 37.68
N VAL A 40 -13.20 2.79 36.46
CA VAL A 40 -12.61 1.69 35.69
C VAL A 40 -11.32 1.22 36.36
N LEU A 41 -10.43 2.15 36.69
CA LEU A 41 -9.12 1.83 37.28
C LEU A 41 -9.21 1.20 38.67
N LYS A 42 -10.28 1.48 39.42
CA LYS A 42 -10.56 0.86 40.72
C LYS A 42 -11.13 -0.55 40.60
N GLY A 43 -11.72 -0.90 39.47
CA GLY A 43 -12.34 -2.20 39.21
C GLY A 43 -11.43 -3.19 38.48
N LEU A 44 -10.28 -2.74 37.97
CA LEU A 44 -9.29 -3.61 37.32
C LEU A 44 -8.64 -4.55 38.34
N GLY A 45 -8.57 -5.84 37.97
CA GLY A 45 -7.74 -6.82 38.66
C GLY A 45 -6.24 -6.57 38.48
N ASP A 46 -5.43 -7.49 39.03
CA ASP A 46 -3.97 -7.45 38.94
C ASP A 46 -3.44 -7.95 37.57
N ASP A 47 -4.25 -8.71 36.82
CA ASP A 47 -3.89 -9.29 35.52
C ASP A 47 -4.64 -8.59 34.39
N VAL A 48 -3.95 -7.67 33.71
CA VAL A 48 -4.53 -6.75 32.74
C VAL A 48 -3.66 -6.72 31.49
N GLU A 49 -4.29 -7.03 30.36
CA GLU A 49 -3.69 -6.89 29.04
C GLU A 49 -3.96 -5.51 28.46
N VAL A 50 -2.96 -4.95 27.76
CA VAL A 50 -3.02 -3.65 27.12
C VAL A 50 -2.95 -3.85 25.61
N GLU A 51 -4.03 -3.52 24.92
CA GLU A 51 -4.16 -3.57 23.47
C GLU A 51 -4.24 -2.13 22.91
N ILE A 52 -3.56 -1.88 21.79
CA ILE A 52 -3.59 -0.58 21.11
C ILE A 52 -4.31 -0.75 19.78
N ILE A 53 -5.38 0.03 19.61
CA ILE A 53 -6.30 -0.09 18.48
C ILE A 53 -6.12 1.15 17.60
N LEU A 54 -5.78 0.95 16.33
CA LEU A 54 -5.75 2.01 15.33
C LEU A 54 -7.18 2.56 15.11
N THR A 55 -7.32 3.87 15.04
CA THR A 55 -8.61 4.53 14.88
C THR A 55 -8.58 5.70 13.93
N ASP A 56 -9.75 6.04 13.39
CA ASP A 56 -9.99 7.31 12.71
C ASP A 56 -10.04 8.49 13.70
N CYS A 57 -10.25 9.71 13.18
CA CYS A 57 -10.38 10.92 14.01
C CYS A 57 -11.61 10.93 14.95
N HIS A 58 -12.62 10.10 14.67
CA HIS A 58 -13.83 9.93 15.48
C HIS A 58 -13.68 8.82 16.55
N GLY A 59 -12.59 8.05 16.49
CA GLY A 59 -12.31 6.96 17.40
C GLY A 59 -12.96 5.63 17.00
N THR A 60 -13.34 5.48 15.72
CA THR A 60 -13.79 4.22 15.13
C THR A 60 -12.55 3.38 14.77
N PRO A 61 -12.50 2.09 15.10
CA PRO A 61 -11.44 1.21 14.62
C PRO A 61 -11.41 1.16 13.09
N VAL A 62 -10.21 1.20 12.52
CA VAL A 62 -9.97 1.15 11.06
C VAL A 62 -8.93 0.08 10.75
N ASP A 63 -9.05 -0.55 9.57
CA ASP A 63 -8.01 -1.46 9.09
C ASP A 63 -6.81 -0.64 8.60
N PRO A 64 -5.55 -1.07 8.85
CA PRO A 64 -4.39 -0.38 8.32
C PRO A 64 -4.42 -0.14 6.80
N SER A 65 -5.03 -1.07 6.04
CA SER A 65 -5.14 -1.00 4.59
C SER A 65 -6.22 -0.04 4.08
N ASP A 66 -7.07 0.51 4.96
CA ASP A 66 -8.07 1.49 4.59
C ASP A 66 -7.42 2.84 4.22
N GLU A 67 -8.02 3.55 3.26
CA GLU A 67 -7.53 4.86 2.80
C GLU A 67 -7.52 5.93 3.91
N ASP A 68 -8.37 5.78 4.94
CA ASP A 68 -8.50 6.66 6.09
C ASP A 68 -7.73 6.18 7.34
N ALA A 69 -6.91 5.14 7.22
CA ALA A 69 -6.05 4.63 8.29
C ALA A 69 -5.04 5.67 8.82
N LEU A 70 -4.63 6.61 7.95
CA LEU A 70 -3.79 7.75 8.29
C LEU A 70 -4.63 9.03 8.23
N ASP A 71 -4.55 9.87 9.27
CA ASP A 71 -5.27 11.16 9.31
C ASP A 71 -4.68 12.15 8.29
N LYS A 72 -3.36 12.38 8.38
CA LYS A 72 -2.66 13.32 7.50
C LYS A 72 -1.26 12.86 7.17
N VAL A 73 -0.93 12.98 5.89
CA VAL A 73 0.42 12.81 5.36
C VAL A 73 0.81 14.12 4.67
N ILE A 74 1.85 14.77 5.18
CA ILE A 74 2.31 16.07 4.67
C ILE A 74 3.78 15.96 4.30
N GLU A 75 4.10 16.23 3.04
CA GLU A 75 5.50 16.43 2.63
C GLU A 75 6.00 17.80 3.12
N LEU A 76 7.10 17.77 3.87
CA LEU A 76 7.79 18.95 4.39
C LEU A 76 8.89 19.37 3.41
N VAL A 77 8.49 20.05 2.34
CA VAL A 77 9.40 20.52 1.28
C VAL A 77 10.13 21.79 1.72
N PRO A 78 11.49 21.80 1.77
CA PRO A 78 12.25 23.02 2.05
C PRO A 78 12.05 24.11 1.00
N HIS A 79 12.32 25.37 1.36
CA HIS A 79 12.43 26.45 0.38
C HIS A 79 13.46 26.08 -0.70
N GLY A 80 13.01 26.01 -1.96
CA GLY A 80 13.84 25.61 -3.10
C GLY A 80 13.70 24.14 -3.55
N GLY A 81 12.79 23.37 -2.96
CA GLY A 81 12.49 21.99 -3.38
C GLY A 81 13.20 20.92 -2.58
N ARG A 82 13.10 19.67 -3.04
CA ARG A 82 13.73 18.51 -2.41
C ARG A 82 15.26 18.62 -2.53
N ARG A 83 15.98 18.27 -1.47
CA ARG A 83 17.45 18.35 -1.44
C ARG A 83 18.06 17.09 -2.05
N PRO A 84 18.88 17.18 -3.12
CA PRO A 84 19.59 16.03 -3.66
C PRO A 84 20.73 15.60 -2.73
N ARG A 85 20.96 14.29 -2.67
CA ARG A 85 21.97 13.63 -1.85
C ARG A 85 22.60 12.50 -2.67
N THR A 86 23.91 12.55 -2.83
CA THR A 86 24.67 11.45 -3.43
C THR A 86 24.87 10.36 -2.38
N ILE A 87 24.44 9.14 -2.68
CA ILE A 87 24.58 7.95 -1.83
C ILE A 87 25.41 6.92 -2.60
N ILE A 88 26.34 6.28 -1.90
CA ILE A 88 27.16 5.19 -2.44
C ILE A 88 26.43 3.88 -2.15
N LEU A 89 26.09 3.15 -3.20
CA LEU A 89 25.46 1.84 -3.14
C LEU A 89 26.48 0.77 -2.69
N PRO A 90 26.02 -0.42 -2.24
CA PRO A 90 26.92 -1.49 -1.79
C PRO A 90 27.92 -1.99 -2.83
N ASP A 91 27.61 -1.80 -4.12
CA ASP A 91 28.46 -2.12 -5.27
C ASP A 91 29.52 -1.04 -5.60
N GLY A 92 29.47 0.10 -4.90
CA GLY A 92 30.37 1.24 -5.10
C GLY A 92 29.86 2.28 -6.10
N GLU A 93 28.70 2.07 -6.74
CA GLU A 93 28.09 3.07 -7.61
C GLU A 93 27.51 4.23 -6.78
N SER A 94 27.57 5.45 -7.32
CA SER A 94 26.95 6.62 -6.68
C SER A 94 25.63 6.98 -7.36
N VAL A 95 24.54 7.01 -6.60
CA VAL A 95 23.21 7.45 -7.05
C VAL A 95 22.83 8.77 -6.38
N VAL A 96 22.11 9.64 -7.10
CA VAL A 96 21.54 10.87 -6.53
C VAL A 96 20.08 10.59 -6.13
N LEU A 97 19.82 10.59 -4.83
CA LEU A 97 18.47 10.50 -4.27
C LEU A 97 18.05 11.85 -3.68
N HIS A 98 16.75 12.01 -3.46
CA HIS A 98 16.17 13.22 -2.89
C HIS A 98 15.75 12.98 -1.45
N GLU A 99 16.04 13.93 -0.56
CA GLU A 99 15.58 13.94 0.82
C GLU A 99 14.08 14.28 0.86
N VAL A 100 13.24 13.27 1.11
CA VAL A 100 11.79 13.37 1.24
C VAL A 100 11.42 13.30 2.73
N LYS A 101 10.89 14.40 3.27
CA LYS A 101 10.49 14.51 4.68
C LYS A 101 8.99 14.45 4.80
N LEU A 102 8.48 13.48 5.55
CA LEU A 102 7.07 13.27 5.73
C LEU A 102 6.68 13.49 7.19
N SER A 103 5.61 14.25 7.39
CA SER A 103 4.88 14.38 8.65
C SER A 103 3.64 13.50 8.56
N ILE A 104 3.61 12.40 9.31
CA ILE A 104 2.55 11.39 9.27
C ILE A 104 1.83 11.41 10.62
N SER A 105 0.50 11.47 10.60
CA SER A 105 -0.33 11.44 11.80
C SER A 105 -1.53 10.51 11.65
N GLY A 106 -2.06 10.07 12.79
CA GLY A 106 -3.26 9.27 12.90
C GLY A 106 -3.78 9.29 14.33
N PHE A 107 -4.70 8.37 14.65
CA PHE A 107 -5.25 8.22 15.99
C PHE A 107 -5.17 6.77 16.46
N TYR A 108 -5.15 6.58 17.77
CA TYR A 108 -5.33 5.26 18.38
C TYR A 108 -6.13 5.36 19.67
N LYS A 109 -6.64 4.22 20.11
CA LYS A 109 -7.21 4.03 21.45
C LYS A 109 -6.47 2.93 22.18
N ILE A 110 -6.49 3.00 23.50
CA ILE A 110 -5.93 1.99 24.39
C ILE A 110 -7.09 1.20 24.96
N LYS A 111 -7.05 -0.12 24.81
CA LYS A 111 -8.01 -1.05 25.39
C LYS A 111 -7.33 -1.83 26.50
N LEU A 112 -7.94 -1.80 27.68
CA LEU A 112 -7.54 -2.59 28.84
C LEU A 112 -8.48 -3.79 28.94
N ILE A 113 -7.92 -4.98 29.05
CA ILE A 113 -8.66 -6.24 29.15
C ILE A 113 -8.31 -6.89 30.48
N ASP A 114 -9.30 -6.98 31.38
CA ASP A 114 -9.13 -7.68 32.66
C ASP A 114 -9.26 -9.20 32.45
N LEU A 115 -8.18 -9.93 32.72
CA LEU A 115 -8.07 -11.38 32.57
C LEU A 115 -8.38 -12.14 33.87
N GLY A 116 -8.42 -11.44 35.01
CA GLY A 116 -8.55 -12.06 36.33
C GLY A 116 -9.96 -12.52 36.69
N ASN A 117 -11.00 -12.07 35.98
CA ASN A 117 -12.38 -12.31 36.37
C ASN A 117 -13.04 -13.41 35.51
N HIS A 118 -13.08 -14.64 36.03
CA HIS A 118 -13.53 -15.88 35.38
C HIS A 118 -14.98 -15.92 34.85
N GLN A 119 -15.77 -14.84 34.95
CA GLN A 119 -17.18 -14.84 34.53
C GLN A 119 -17.58 -13.70 33.58
N LYS A 120 -16.71 -12.72 33.28
CA LYS A 120 -16.88 -11.70 32.23
C LYS A 120 -15.60 -10.89 32.07
N HIS A 121 -14.94 -10.99 30.92
CA HIS A 121 -13.88 -10.06 30.52
C HIS A 121 -14.48 -8.64 30.50
N HIS A 122 -13.96 -7.77 31.37
CA HIS A 122 -14.31 -6.36 31.32
C HIS A 122 -13.29 -5.66 30.43
N GLU A 123 -13.80 -5.06 29.36
CA GLU A 123 -13.00 -4.31 28.39
C GLU A 123 -13.26 -2.83 28.58
N PHE A 124 -12.19 -2.04 28.64
CA PHE A 124 -12.29 -0.60 28.81
C PHE A 124 -11.42 0.11 27.79
N THR A 125 -11.99 1.10 27.11
CA THR A 125 -11.31 1.83 26.06
C THR A 125 -11.08 3.28 26.45
N SER A 126 -9.91 3.82 26.12
CA SER A 126 -9.57 5.21 26.36
C SER A 126 -10.31 6.19 25.45
N CYS A 127 -10.12 7.48 25.72
CA CYS A 127 -10.37 8.52 24.72
C CYS A 127 -9.49 8.32 23.47
N ASN A 128 -9.86 8.98 22.36
CA ASN A 128 -9.11 8.93 21.10
C ASN A 128 -7.81 9.75 21.23
N ILE A 129 -6.66 9.17 20.94
CA ILE A 129 -5.36 9.78 21.17
C ILE A 129 -4.67 10.03 19.82
N PRO A 130 -4.33 11.29 19.48
CA PRO A 130 -3.58 11.58 18.27
C PRO A 130 -2.11 11.17 18.42
N TRP A 131 -1.53 10.68 17.33
CA TRP A 131 -0.10 10.46 17.21
C TRP A 131 0.45 11.16 15.98
N LYS A 132 1.74 11.49 16.02
CA LYS A 132 2.45 12.14 14.92
C LYS A 132 3.91 11.75 14.90
N THR A 133 4.44 11.46 13.72
CA THR A 133 5.85 11.16 13.50
C THR A 133 6.41 11.90 12.29
N HIS A 134 7.70 12.20 12.34
CA HIS A 134 8.43 12.82 11.24
C HIS A 134 9.46 11.82 10.72
N GLN A 135 9.37 11.47 9.45
CA GLN A 135 10.24 10.48 8.81
C GLN A 135 10.99 11.12 7.64
N THR A 136 12.24 10.71 7.45
CA THR A 136 13.08 11.15 6.33
C THR A 136 13.46 9.94 5.49
N PHE A 137 13.16 10.03 4.19
CA PHE A 137 13.50 9.02 3.19
C PHE A 137 14.45 9.63 2.16
N TYR A 138 15.27 8.78 1.56
CA TYR A 138 16.10 9.14 0.42
C TYR A 138 15.59 8.32 -0.75
N LEU A 139 14.90 8.98 -1.69
CA LEU A 139 14.16 8.32 -2.77
C LEU A 139 14.47 8.97 -4.12
N CYS A 140 14.32 8.22 -5.20
CA CYS A 140 14.26 8.75 -6.55
C CYS A 140 12.97 9.56 -6.70
N ALA A 141 13.04 10.84 -6.34
CA ALA A 141 11.89 11.72 -6.29
C ALA A 141 12.05 12.99 -7.17
N PRO A 142 12.02 12.84 -8.51
CA PRO A 142 12.13 13.96 -9.46
C PRO A 142 11.10 15.07 -9.23
N GLU A 143 11.36 16.24 -9.82
CA GLU A 143 10.44 17.38 -9.74
C GLU A 143 9.05 17.06 -10.32
N GLY A 144 8.01 17.49 -9.61
CA GLY A 144 6.61 17.27 -9.97
C GLY A 144 6.12 15.84 -9.74
N THR A 145 6.80 15.07 -8.88
CA THR A 145 6.28 13.81 -8.30
C THR A 145 5.81 14.04 -6.87
N GLU A 146 4.91 13.21 -6.37
CA GLU A 146 4.29 13.33 -5.05
C GLU A 146 4.49 12.03 -4.25
N PRO A 147 4.74 12.11 -2.92
CA PRO A 147 4.82 10.94 -2.08
C PRO A 147 3.43 10.43 -1.73
N VAL A 148 3.17 9.16 -2.01
CA VAL A 148 1.98 8.42 -1.58
C VAL A 148 2.39 7.46 -0.48
N VAL A 149 1.65 7.42 0.62
CA VAL A 149 1.99 6.62 1.80
C VAL A 149 0.82 5.72 2.16
N HIS A 150 1.09 4.42 2.26
CA HIS A 150 0.15 3.44 2.78
C HIS A 150 0.65 2.88 4.10
N LEU A 151 -0.29 2.57 5.00
CA LEU A 151 -0.01 1.89 6.25
C LEU A 151 -0.25 0.40 6.06
N ASP A 152 0.81 -0.39 5.91
CA ASP A 152 0.66 -1.83 5.71
C ASP A 152 0.31 -2.56 7.01
N SER A 153 0.81 -2.07 8.15
CA SER A 153 0.48 -2.62 9.46
C SER A 153 0.63 -1.61 10.59
N PHE A 154 -0.14 -1.82 11.65
CA PHE A 154 -0.11 -1.08 12.91
C PHE A 154 -0.14 -2.08 14.06
N GLU A 155 0.86 -2.03 14.93
CA GLU A 155 0.97 -2.94 16.07
C GLU A 155 1.34 -2.18 17.35
N GLY A 156 0.53 -2.37 18.39
CA GLY A 156 0.91 -2.02 19.76
C GLY A 156 1.68 -3.18 20.40
N THR A 157 2.88 -2.93 20.90
CA THR A 157 3.73 -3.93 21.55
C THR A 157 4.22 -3.46 22.90
N GLY A 158 4.68 -4.39 23.76
CA GLY A 158 5.26 -4.03 25.05
C GLY A 158 4.29 -3.38 26.05
N GLY A 159 2.98 -3.60 25.86
CA GLY A 159 1.93 -3.08 26.72
C GLY A 159 2.09 -3.53 28.17
N SER A 160 2.23 -2.56 29.08
CA SER A 160 2.32 -2.80 30.52
C SER A 160 1.59 -1.71 31.29
N ILE A 161 0.81 -2.12 32.27
CA ILE A 161 0.10 -1.22 33.18
C ILE A 161 0.50 -1.53 34.62
N ARG A 162 0.70 -0.48 35.41
CA ARG A 162 0.93 -0.56 36.85
C ARG A 162 -0.13 0.25 37.57
N LEU A 163 -0.86 -0.42 38.44
CA LEU A 163 -1.85 0.19 39.31
C LEU A 163 -1.37 0.16 40.76
N SER A 164 -1.71 1.19 41.52
CA SER A 164 -1.52 1.19 42.97
C SER A 164 -2.71 1.84 43.63
N HIS A 165 -3.34 1.11 44.56
CA HIS A 165 -4.55 1.57 45.28
C HIS A 165 -5.66 2.06 44.32
N GLY A 166 -5.85 1.36 43.20
CA GLY A 166 -6.85 1.71 42.18
C GLY A 166 -6.54 2.98 41.37
N ARG A 167 -5.28 3.41 41.33
CA ARG A 167 -4.81 4.54 40.52
C ARG A 167 -3.73 4.11 39.55
N LEU A 168 -3.76 4.67 38.33
CA LEU A 168 -2.73 4.46 37.33
C LEU A 168 -1.40 5.05 37.82
N GLN A 169 -0.40 4.21 38.02
CA GLN A 169 0.96 4.64 38.28
C GLN A 169 1.78 4.73 37.01
N LEU A 170 1.58 3.82 36.06
CA LEU A 170 2.31 3.83 34.79
C LEU A 170 1.54 3.01 33.76
N LEU A 171 1.43 3.55 32.56
CA LEU A 171 1.07 2.81 31.36
C LEU A 171 2.17 3.02 30.33
N SER A 172 2.70 1.93 29.79
CA SER A 172 3.76 1.95 28.78
C SER A 172 3.49 0.99 27.65
N PHE A 173 3.80 1.41 26.43
CA PHE A 173 3.73 0.58 25.23
C PHE A 173 4.52 1.23 24.10
N ASP A 174 4.77 0.46 23.05
CA ASP A 174 5.42 0.87 21.82
C ASP A 174 4.42 0.73 20.66
N ILE A 175 4.45 1.67 19.72
CA ILE A 175 3.69 1.57 18.47
C ILE A 175 4.67 1.33 17.33
N VAL A 176 4.43 0.26 16.59
CA VAL A 176 5.19 -0.13 15.40
C VAL A 176 4.31 0.04 14.18
N LEU A 177 4.81 0.78 13.21
CA LEU A 177 4.15 1.07 11.94
C LEU A 177 4.95 0.42 10.80
N CYS A 178 4.30 -0.27 9.88
CA CYS A 178 4.92 -0.61 8.59
C CYS A 178 4.37 0.33 7.52
N LEU A 179 5.23 1.19 6.99
CA LEU A 179 4.87 2.18 5.99
C LEU A 179 5.37 1.76 4.62
N SER A 180 4.53 1.93 3.61
CA SER A 180 4.84 1.75 2.19
C SER A 180 4.81 3.13 1.51
N ILE A 181 5.98 3.62 1.10
CA ILE A 181 6.16 4.98 0.56
C ILE A 181 6.49 4.87 -0.92
N GLN A 182 5.60 5.40 -1.74
CA GLN A 182 5.74 5.46 -3.19
C GLN A 182 5.97 6.90 -3.62
N ILE A 183 6.79 7.11 -4.64
CA ILE A 183 6.88 8.38 -5.35
C ILE A 183 6.12 8.25 -6.65
N GLU A 184 5.06 9.04 -6.82
CA GLU A 184 4.15 8.91 -7.95
C GLU A 184 4.05 10.17 -8.80
N LYS A 185 3.71 9.98 -10.07
CA LYS A 185 3.22 11.03 -10.96
C LYS A 185 2.34 10.43 -12.04
N ASP A 186 1.23 11.09 -12.33
CA ASP A 186 0.38 10.73 -13.46
C ASP A 186 1.14 10.85 -14.79
N VAL A 187 1.14 9.77 -15.55
CA VAL A 187 1.68 9.71 -16.91
C VAL A 187 0.63 9.16 -17.88
N LYS A 188 0.87 9.38 -19.17
CA LYS A 188 0.11 8.72 -20.23
C LYS A 188 1.01 7.63 -20.81
N ILE A 189 0.56 6.38 -20.73
CA ILE A 189 1.23 5.24 -21.34
C ILE A 189 0.49 4.85 -22.61
N GLU A 190 1.24 4.46 -23.63
CA GLU A 190 0.73 3.81 -24.83
C GLU A 190 1.00 2.31 -24.67
N VAL A 191 -0.06 1.50 -24.70
CA VAL A 191 0.02 0.06 -24.53
C VAL A 191 -0.58 -0.59 -25.77
N GLU A 192 0.18 -1.48 -26.40
CA GLU A 192 -0.32 -2.33 -27.49
C GLU A 192 -1.00 -3.56 -26.86
N GLY A 193 -2.31 -3.69 -27.03
CA GLY A 193 -3.12 -4.78 -26.47
C GLY A 193 -3.92 -5.51 -27.54
N SER A 194 -4.20 -6.79 -27.30
CA SER A 194 -5.12 -7.61 -28.10
C SER A 194 -6.23 -8.18 -27.22
N PHE A 195 -7.35 -8.59 -27.82
CA PHE A 195 -8.45 -9.20 -27.07
C PHE A 195 -8.01 -10.53 -26.46
N CYS A 196 -8.09 -10.63 -25.13
CA CYS A 196 -7.98 -11.90 -24.42
C CYS A 196 -9.28 -12.69 -24.55
N TYR A 197 -9.27 -13.73 -25.38
CA TYR A 197 -10.35 -14.70 -25.40
C TYR A 197 -10.21 -15.67 -24.22
N PRO A 198 -11.31 -16.10 -23.57
CA PRO A 198 -11.26 -17.22 -22.66
C PRO A 198 -10.57 -18.38 -23.36
N ARG A 199 -9.51 -18.92 -22.76
CA ARG A 199 -8.93 -20.19 -23.16
C ARG A 199 -10.08 -21.19 -23.33
N PRO A 200 -10.17 -21.96 -24.44
CA PRO A 200 -11.14 -23.04 -24.56
C PRO A 200 -11.04 -23.94 -23.34
N GLU A 201 -12.18 -24.27 -22.73
CA GLU A 201 -12.22 -25.22 -21.62
C GLU A 201 -11.41 -26.46 -22.04
N ILE A 202 -10.52 -26.93 -21.17
CA ILE A 202 -9.83 -28.20 -21.39
C ILE A 202 -10.85 -29.29 -21.06
N ILE A 203 -11.77 -29.53 -21.99
CA ILE A 203 -12.85 -30.49 -21.78
C ILE A 203 -12.19 -31.89 -21.80
N ASP A 204 -12.10 -32.53 -20.63
CA ASP A 204 -12.26 -33.99 -20.57
C ASP A 204 -13.63 -34.27 -21.22
N PRO A 205 -13.76 -35.09 -22.29
CA PRO A 205 -14.89 -35.19 -23.25
C PRO A 205 -16.35 -35.32 -22.73
N SER A 206 -16.62 -35.06 -21.46
CA SER A 206 -17.88 -35.31 -20.77
C SER A 206 -18.67 -34.06 -20.31
N ASN A 207 -18.26 -32.81 -20.58
CA ASN A 207 -19.06 -31.65 -20.12
C ASN A 207 -19.32 -30.54 -21.16
N VAL A 208 -20.53 -29.99 -21.03
CA VAL A 208 -21.27 -29.16 -21.99
C VAL A 208 -20.93 -27.67 -21.78
N GLY A 209 -20.48 -27.01 -22.87
CA GLY A 209 -19.88 -25.67 -22.84
C GLY A 209 -20.83 -24.47 -22.68
N CYS A 210 -20.24 -23.36 -22.23
CA CYS A 210 -20.87 -22.04 -22.05
C CYS A 210 -21.06 -21.28 -23.38
N LEU A 211 -22.04 -20.36 -23.41
CA LEU A 211 -22.37 -19.53 -24.57
C LEU A 211 -21.25 -18.51 -24.92
N PRO A 212 -21.11 -18.11 -26.21
CA PRO A 212 -20.15 -17.09 -26.62
C PRO A 212 -20.49 -15.71 -26.03
N VAL A 213 -19.47 -14.96 -25.61
CA VAL A 213 -19.61 -13.57 -25.19
C VAL A 213 -19.64 -12.67 -26.43
N GLU A 214 -20.68 -11.85 -26.59
CA GLU A 214 -20.72 -10.77 -27.58
C GLU A 214 -20.10 -9.49 -27.00
N TYR A 215 -19.17 -8.88 -27.74
CA TYR A 215 -18.49 -7.65 -27.35
C TYR A 215 -19.10 -6.42 -28.03
N PRO A 216 -19.08 -5.24 -27.38
CA PRO A 216 -19.59 -4.00 -27.95
C PRO A 216 -18.74 -3.49 -29.14
N PRO A 217 -19.34 -2.76 -30.10
CA PRO A 217 -18.66 -2.26 -31.28
C PRO A 217 -17.60 -1.19 -30.95
N GLN A 218 -16.43 -1.28 -31.60
CA GLN A 218 -15.36 -0.29 -31.47
C GLN A 218 -15.56 0.91 -32.39
N CYS A 219 -15.09 2.08 -31.94
CA CYS A 219 -15.21 3.36 -32.64
C CYS A 219 -13.98 3.62 -33.53
N GLU A 220 -13.97 3.00 -34.72
CA GLU A 220 -12.88 3.11 -35.72
C GLU A 220 -12.61 4.56 -36.18
N ALA A 221 -13.58 5.47 -36.01
CA ALA A 221 -13.45 6.88 -36.37
C ALA A 221 -12.47 7.66 -35.46
N ILE A 222 -12.18 7.17 -34.26
CA ILE A 222 -11.25 7.80 -33.30
C ILE A 222 -9.94 7.02 -33.21
N PHE A 223 -10.00 5.69 -33.37
CA PHE A 223 -8.84 4.80 -33.32
C PHE A 223 -8.74 3.98 -34.61
N PRO A 224 -8.18 4.54 -35.70
CA PRO A 224 -8.15 3.86 -36.99
C PRO A 224 -7.02 2.81 -37.05
N GLY A 225 -7.38 1.53 -36.92
CA GLY A 225 -6.54 0.40 -37.35
C GLY A 225 -6.67 0.19 -38.86
N LYS A 226 -5.56 0.23 -39.61
CA LYS A 226 -5.61 0.10 -41.09
C LYS A 226 -5.91 -1.34 -41.51
N HIS A 227 -6.99 -1.55 -42.26
CA HIS A 227 -7.23 -2.79 -43.01
C HIS A 227 -6.41 -2.77 -44.32
N HIS A 228 -5.42 -3.66 -44.43
CA HIS A 228 -4.81 -3.98 -45.73
C HIS A 228 -5.47 -5.24 -46.28
N HIS A 229 -6.34 -5.05 -47.27
CA HIS A 229 -6.73 -6.07 -48.23
C HIS A 229 -5.64 -6.10 -49.30
N ASP A 230 -4.92 -7.22 -49.43
CA ASP A 230 -4.20 -7.54 -50.66
C ASP A 230 -4.65 -8.91 -51.15
N GLU A 231 -5.12 -8.91 -52.40
CA GLU A 231 -5.57 -10.05 -53.17
C GLU A 231 -4.43 -11.06 -53.36
N CYS A 232 -4.72 -12.33 -53.10
CA CYS A 232 -3.85 -13.45 -53.39
C CYS A 232 -3.68 -13.60 -54.91
N ASP A 233 -2.44 -13.48 -55.41
CA ASP A 233 -2.08 -14.02 -56.72
C ASP A 233 -1.19 -15.26 -56.51
N GLU A 234 -1.75 -16.42 -56.88
CA GLU A 234 -1.08 -17.71 -56.92
C GLU A 234 -0.02 -17.73 -58.03
N ARG A 235 1.20 -18.18 -57.73
CA ARG A 235 2.00 -19.10 -58.59
C ARG A 235 3.34 -19.50 -57.96
N SER A 236 3.37 -20.76 -57.56
CA SER A 236 4.44 -21.76 -57.74
C SER A 236 5.85 -21.28 -58.15
N TYR A 237 6.87 -21.62 -57.35
CA TYR A 237 8.10 -22.22 -57.88
C TYR A 237 8.75 -23.14 -56.85
N GLU A 238 9.12 -24.32 -57.31
CA GLU A 238 9.59 -25.48 -56.54
C GLU A 238 10.98 -25.31 -55.91
N SER A 239 11.16 -26.08 -54.85
CA SER A 239 12.40 -26.44 -54.17
C SER A 239 13.28 -27.36 -55.03
N SER A 240 14.57 -27.08 -55.12
CA SER A 240 15.60 -28.13 -55.30
C SER A 240 16.88 -27.74 -54.57
N PHE A 241 17.15 -28.45 -53.48
CA PHE A 241 18.41 -28.56 -52.76
C PHE A 241 19.26 -29.61 -53.47
N GLU A 242 20.53 -29.33 -53.79
CA GLU A 242 21.59 -30.35 -53.81
C GLU A 242 22.98 -29.69 -53.68
N THR A 243 23.78 -30.29 -52.80
CA THR A 243 25.10 -29.91 -52.30
C THR A 243 26.23 -30.66 -53.01
N ASP A 244 27.38 -30.00 -53.17
CA ASP A 244 28.79 -30.47 -53.27
C ASP A 244 29.16 -31.76 -54.06
N PHE A 245 30.10 -31.65 -55.00
CA PHE A 245 31.50 -32.16 -54.93
C PHE A 245 32.20 -32.15 -56.31
N ASP A 246 33.47 -31.70 -56.29
CA ASP A 246 34.54 -31.64 -57.32
C ASP A 246 34.36 -30.78 -58.60
#